data_AF-A0A1V0DIC3-F1
#
_entry.id   AF-A0A1V0DIC3-F1
#
_cell.length_a   1.000
_cell.length_b   1.000
_cell.length_c   1.000
_cell.angle_alpha   90.00
_cell.angle_beta   90.00
_cell.angle_gamma   90.00
#
_symmetry.space_group_name_H-M   'P 1'
#
loop_
_entity.id
_entity.type
_entity.pdbx_description
1 polymer ?
#
loop_
_entity_poly.entity_id
_entity_poly.type
_entity_poly.pdbx_seq_one_letter_code
_entity_poly.pdbx_strand_id
1 'polypeptide(L)'
;MSVIRLNEIPRKLNELRAVFCLGQRAIPFLEDVFTFLEEISPLMDEINASLRESTDKMPHARSQLESVTQATELATNEIMDLIDVLQAMTQEARADAEARLHDVEALRQADVRLQALLNDHLDDPDEALQDALDAHLSERQATYEALETHLHAQVDSFKRTRDSLNQILMSLQVQDITSQQIAAVNHLIENIRTRMYELTTRLNDRLSFEDTDFALAEVEAPSTFDPNARYDHSPDRQAQADDIIASFQTSGGGPASQDEIDQLFTGGDGLSGERASQDDIDKLFGGA
;
A
#
# COMPACT_ATOMS: atom_id res chain seq x y z
N MET A 1 -14.53 4.64 -97.09
CA MET A 1 -14.93 3.37 -96.45
C MET A 1 -13.71 2.46 -96.38
N SER A 2 -13.03 2.44 -95.24
CA SER A 2 -11.85 1.60 -95.04
C SER A 2 -12.31 0.16 -94.84
N VAL A 3 -11.97 -0.70 -95.79
CA VAL A 3 -12.14 -2.15 -95.67
C VAL A 3 -11.20 -2.58 -94.55
N ILE A 4 -11.76 -2.86 -93.37
CA ILE A 4 -11.06 -3.62 -92.34
C ILE A 4 -10.58 -4.90 -93.03
N ARG A 5 -9.25 -5.03 -93.22
CA ARG A 5 -8.70 -6.22 -93.88
C ARG A 5 -9.11 -7.42 -93.03
N LEU A 6 -9.80 -8.39 -93.62
CA LEU A 6 -10.31 -9.59 -92.93
C LEU A 6 -9.23 -10.35 -92.13
N ASN A 7 -7.95 -10.11 -92.42
CA ASN A 7 -6.77 -10.61 -91.71
C ASN A 7 -6.42 -9.89 -90.39
N GLU A 8 -6.98 -8.73 -90.08
CA GLU A 8 -6.74 -8.02 -88.80
C GLU A 8 -7.69 -8.48 -87.69
N ILE A 9 -8.87 -8.97 -88.06
CA ILE A 9 -9.87 -9.55 -87.14
C ILE A 9 -9.28 -10.70 -86.32
N PRO A 10 -8.62 -11.73 -86.90
CA PRO A 10 -8.03 -12.82 -86.11
C PRO A 10 -6.87 -12.36 -85.22
N ARG A 11 -6.13 -11.32 -85.61
CA ARG A 11 -5.07 -10.75 -84.75
C ARG A 11 -5.67 -10.02 -83.55
N LYS A 12 -6.68 -9.18 -83.77
CA LYS A 12 -7.46 -8.51 -82.72
C LYS A 12 -8.16 -9.52 -81.80
N LEU A 13 -8.66 -10.62 -82.35
CA LEU A 13 -9.27 -11.71 -81.57
C LEU A 13 -8.23 -12.42 -80.69
N ASN A 14 -7.01 -12.64 -81.20
CA ASN A 14 -5.90 -13.20 -80.42
C ASN A 14 -5.38 -12.23 -79.35
N GLU A 15 -5.33 -10.93 -79.63
CA GLU A 15 -5.05 -9.89 -78.64
C GLU A 15 -6.12 -9.89 -77.53
N LEU A 16 -7.41 -9.96 -77.88
CA LEU A 16 -8.51 -10.07 -76.92
C LEU A 16 -8.44 -11.37 -76.10
N ARG A 17 -8.10 -12.50 -76.74
CA ARG A 17 -7.90 -13.79 -76.06
C ARG A 17 -6.73 -13.73 -75.08
N ALA A 18 -5.65 -13.06 -75.44
CA ALA A 18 -4.50 -12.87 -74.55
C ALA A 18 -4.89 -12.03 -73.30
N VAL A 19 -5.72 -11.00 -73.48
CA VAL A 19 -6.28 -10.21 -72.36
C VAL A 19 -7.22 -11.07 -71.50
N PHE A 20 -8.07 -11.91 -72.11
CA PHE A 20 -8.91 -12.85 -71.37
C PHE A 20 -8.12 -13.91 -70.61
N CYS A 21 -7.04 -14.46 -71.19
CA CYS A 21 -6.14 -15.37 -70.49
C CYS A 21 -5.38 -14.68 -69.35
N LEU A 22 -5.02 -13.41 -69.52
CA LEU A 22 -4.43 -12.61 -68.45
C LEU A 22 -5.45 -12.34 -67.33
N GLY A 23 -6.68 -11.99 -67.67
CA GLY A 23 -7.79 -11.80 -66.73
C GLY A 23 -8.12 -13.08 -65.97
N GLN A 24 -8.19 -14.22 -66.66
CA GLN A 24 -8.41 -15.54 -66.04
C GLN A 24 -7.30 -15.92 -65.05
N ARG A 25 -6.08 -15.40 -65.25
CA ARG A 25 -4.94 -15.61 -64.34
C ARG A 25 -4.86 -14.56 -63.23
N ALA A 26 -5.43 -13.38 -63.44
CA ALA A 26 -5.44 -12.28 -62.47
C ALA A 26 -6.64 -12.33 -61.52
N ILE A 27 -7.78 -12.90 -61.93
CA ILE A 27 -8.97 -13.07 -61.09
C ILE A 27 -8.68 -13.87 -59.81
N PRO A 28 -8.02 -15.05 -59.86
CA PRO A 28 -7.71 -15.80 -58.63
C PRO A 28 -6.80 -15.01 -57.68
N PHE A 29 -5.85 -14.26 -58.22
CA PHE A 29 -4.98 -13.40 -57.42
C PHE A 29 -5.74 -12.24 -56.76
N LEU A 30 -6.70 -11.63 -57.45
CA LEU A 30 -7.57 -10.62 -56.84
C LEU A 30 -8.48 -11.23 -55.77
N GLU A 31 -8.99 -12.44 -55.99
CA GLU A 31 -9.81 -13.18 -55.02
C GLU A 31 -9.02 -13.51 -53.75
N ASP A 32 -7.75 -13.93 -53.88
CA ASP A 32 -6.82 -14.10 -52.75
C ASP A 32 -6.57 -12.77 -52.02
N VAL A 33 -6.41 -11.66 -52.74
CA VAL A 33 -6.23 -10.32 -52.14
C VAL A 33 -7.50 -9.84 -51.43
N PHE A 34 -8.69 -10.09 -51.98
CA PHE A 34 -9.95 -9.75 -51.34
C PHE A 34 -10.17 -10.58 -50.08
N THR A 35 -9.91 -11.89 -50.13
CA THR A 35 -9.97 -12.78 -48.96
C THR A 35 -9.02 -12.30 -47.86
N PHE A 36 -7.79 -11.92 -48.24
CA PHE A 36 -6.81 -11.35 -47.30
C PHE A 36 -7.25 -10.00 -46.70
N LEU A 37 -7.90 -9.13 -47.48
CA LEU A 37 -8.45 -7.87 -46.99
C LEU A 37 -9.64 -8.10 -46.04
N GLU A 38 -10.50 -9.07 -46.35
CA GLU A 38 -11.61 -9.51 -45.48
C GLU A 38 -11.10 -10.10 -44.16
N GLU A 39 -9.95 -10.79 -44.16
CA GLU A 39 -9.32 -11.31 -42.94
C GLU A 39 -8.59 -10.23 -42.11
N ILE A 40 -8.01 -9.22 -42.75
CA ILE A 40 -7.27 -8.15 -42.04
C ILE A 40 -8.18 -7.12 -41.41
N SER A 41 -9.30 -6.77 -42.04
CA SER A 41 -10.25 -5.79 -41.51
C SER A 41 -10.65 -6.06 -40.04
N PRO A 42 -11.14 -7.25 -39.66
CA PRO A 42 -11.53 -7.52 -38.28
C PRO A 42 -10.35 -7.48 -37.30
N LEU A 43 -9.15 -7.84 -37.75
CA LEU A 43 -7.94 -7.80 -36.93
C LEU A 43 -7.52 -6.34 -36.64
N MET A 44 -7.70 -5.45 -37.62
CA MET A 44 -7.48 -4.01 -37.43
C MET A 44 -8.52 -3.39 -36.50
N ASP A 45 -9.77 -3.83 -36.56
CA ASP A 45 -10.85 -3.39 -35.66
C ASP A 45 -10.57 -3.83 -34.21
N GLU A 46 -10.12 -5.06 -34.01
CA GLU A 46 -9.74 -5.58 -32.69
C GLU A 46 -8.55 -4.82 -32.10
N ILE A 47 -7.52 -4.55 -32.91
CA ILE A 47 -6.37 -3.73 -32.50
C ILE A 47 -6.82 -2.30 -32.13
N ASN A 48 -7.71 -1.69 -32.92
CA ASN A 48 -8.20 -0.35 -32.66
C ASN A 48 -9.02 -0.29 -31.36
N ALA A 49 -9.91 -1.26 -31.15
CA ALA A 49 -10.67 -1.39 -29.91
C ALA A 49 -9.76 -1.55 -28.68
N SER A 50 -8.78 -2.47 -28.75
CA SER A 50 -7.80 -2.71 -27.69
C SER A 50 -6.94 -1.48 -27.39
N LEU A 51 -6.54 -0.74 -28.43
CA LEU A 51 -5.75 0.48 -28.31
C LEU A 51 -6.53 1.62 -27.66
N ARG A 52 -7.80 1.76 -28.03
CA ARG A 52 -8.73 2.74 -27.46
C ARG A 52 -9.00 2.44 -25.99
N GLU A 53 -9.33 1.19 -25.67
CA GLU A 53 -9.52 0.75 -24.28
C GLU A 53 -8.27 0.99 -23.42
N SER A 54 -7.07 0.69 -23.93
CA SER A 54 -5.81 0.95 -23.23
C SER A 54 -5.55 2.45 -23.02
N THR A 55 -5.89 3.27 -24.01
CA THR A 55 -5.75 4.74 -23.95
C THR A 55 -6.71 5.34 -22.92
N ASP A 56 -7.92 4.77 -22.79
CA ASP A 56 -8.94 5.22 -21.85
C ASP A 56 -8.61 4.84 -20.39
N LYS A 57 -7.92 3.71 -20.16
CA LYS A 57 -7.49 3.28 -18.81
C LYS A 57 -6.24 4.01 -18.28
N MET A 58 -5.39 4.54 -19.16
CA MET A 58 -4.15 5.23 -18.77
C MET A 58 -4.35 6.46 -17.85
N PRO A 59 -5.33 7.35 -18.10
CA PRO A 59 -5.64 8.46 -17.20
C PRO A 59 -5.98 8.01 -15.76
N HIS A 60 -6.73 6.92 -15.61
CA HIS A 60 -7.08 6.37 -14.30
C HIS A 60 -5.85 5.83 -13.58
N ALA A 61 -4.99 5.09 -14.27
CA ALA A 61 -3.72 4.62 -13.71
C ALA A 61 -2.84 5.77 -13.23
N ARG A 62 -2.77 6.87 -13.99
CA ARG A 62 -2.04 8.09 -13.62
C ARG A 62 -2.63 8.76 -12.37
N SER A 63 -3.95 8.93 -12.32
CA SER A 63 -4.64 9.49 -11.15
C SER A 63 -4.46 8.61 -9.91
N GLN A 64 -4.44 7.29 -10.08
CA GLN A 64 -4.20 6.35 -8.98
C GLN A 64 -2.78 6.49 -8.44
N LEU A 65 -1.78 6.57 -9.33
CA LEU A 65 -0.39 6.79 -8.95
C LEU A 65 -0.22 8.11 -8.18
N GLU A 66 -0.83 9.19 -8.66
CA GLU A 66 -0.81 10.49 -7.98
C GLU A 66 -1.47 10.42 -6.58
N SER A 67 -2.63 9.77 -6.46
CA SER A 67 -3.31 9.59 -5.17
C SER A 67 -2.48 8.75 -4.20
N VAL A 68 -1.81 7.70 -4.68
CA VAL A 68 -0.94 6.86 -3.86
C VAL A 68 0.30 7.64 -3.42
N THR A 69 0.91 8.43 -4.31
CA THR A 69 2.03 9.32 -3.94
C THR A 69 1.62 10.30 -2.86
N GLN A 70 0.47 10.98 -3.02
CA GLN A 70 -0.05 11.93 -2.04
C GLN A 70 -0.33 11.27 -0.68
N ALA A 71 -1.00 10.11 -0.67
CA ALA A 71 -1.27 9.38 0.56
C ALA A 71 0.03 8.94 1.26
N THR A 72 1.04 8.54 0.48
CA THR A 72 2.36 8.16 1.01
C THR A 72 3.10 9.39 1.56
N GLU A 73 3.00 10.56 0.92
CA GLU A 73 3.57 11.82 1.42
C GLU A 73 2.93 12.23 2.75
N LEU A 74 1.61 12.19 2.84
CA LEU A 74 0.87 12.49 4.06
C LEU A 74 1.24 11.52 5.19
N ALA A 75 1.24 10.22 4.92
CA ALA A 75 1.60 9.21 5.92
C ALA A 75 3.04 9.38 6.42
N THR A 76 4.00 9.71 5.54
CA THR A 76 5.38 9.94 5.98
C THR A 76 5.53 11.21 6.81
N ASN A 77 4.84 12.29 6.46
CA ASN A 77 4.84 13.50 7.29
C ASN A 77 4.28 13.20 8.69
N GLU A 78 3.19 12.44 8.78
CA GLU A 78 2.64 11.98 10.06
C GLU A 78 3.64 11.11 10.85
N ILE A 79 4.34 10.18 10.18
CA ILE A 79 5.39 9.39 10.83
C ILE A 79 6.54 10.28 11.32
N MET A 80 6.91 11.32 10.55
CA MET A 80 7.96 12.26 10.93
C MET A 80 7.58 13.06 12.18
N ASP A 81 6.34 13.56 12.25
CA ASP A 81 5.80 14.25 13.42
C ASP A 81 5.78 13.34 14.66
N LEU A 82 5.36 12.08 14.49
CA LEU A 82 5.39 11.08 15.56
C LEU A 82 6.82 10.78 16.02
N ILE A 83 7.79 10.71 15.11
CA ILE A 83 9.20 10.52 15.45
C ILE A 83 9.71 11.69 16.30
N ASP A 84 9.37 12.93 15.93
CA ASP A 84 9.79 14.11 16.68
C ASP A 84 9.24 14.10 18.13
N VAL A 85 7.96 13.74 18.29
CA VAL A 85 7.34 13.56 19.62
C VAL A 85 8.05 12.46 20.40
N LEU A 86 8.30 11.30 19.78
CA LEU A 86 8.99 10.18 20.43
C LEU A 86 10.43 10.53 20.81
N GLN A 87 11.13 11.31 19.99
CA GLN A 87 12.47 11.81 20.31
C GLN A 87 12.45 12.73 21.53
N ALA A 88 11.49 13.65 21.60
CA ALA A 88 11.33 14.53 22.76
C ALA A 88 11.05 13.73 24.04
N MET A 89 10.09 12.81 23.99
CA MET A 89 9.75 11.94 25.12
C MET A 89 10.94 11.05 25.56
N THR A 90 11.69 10.49 24.60
CA THR A 90 12.87 9.67 24.89
C THR A 90 13.97 10.50 25.54
N GLN A 91 14.16 11.74 25.11
CA GLN A 91 15.15 12.65 25.68
C GLN A 91 14.77 13.08 27.11
N GLU A 92 13.50 13.37 27.35
CA GLU A 92 12.99 13.69 28.69
C GLU A 92 13.12 12.49 29.64
N ALA A 93 12.69 11.30 29.22
CA ALA A 93 12.80 10.09 30.03
C ALA A 93 14.27 9.72 30.34
N ARG A 94 15.18 9.97 29.39
CA ARG A 94 16.61 9.82 29.61
C ARG A 94 17.14 10.83 30.64
N ALA A 95 16.74 12.09 30.54
CA ALA A 95 17.16 13.12 31.49
C ALA A 95 16.68 12.80 32.92
N ASP A 96 15.45 12.29 33.07
CA ASP A 96 14.94 11.81 34.36
C ASP A 96 15.77 10.64 34.91
N ALA A 97 16.12 9.66 34.07
CA ALA A 97 16.99 8.55 34.48
C ALA A 97 18.40 9.00 34.89
N GLU A 98 18.99 9.96 34.17
CA GLU A 98 20.29 10.57 34.52
C GLU A 98 20.21 11.39 35.82
N ALA A 99 19.09 12.08 36.09
CA ALA A 99 18.87 12.78 37.35
C ALA A 99 18.79 11.78 38.53
N ARG A 100 18.09 10.65 38.36
CA ARG A 100 18.03 9.60 39.38
C ARG A 100 19.39 8.98 39.70
N LEU A 101 20.27 8.84 38.71
CA LEU A 101 21.66 8.41 38.94
C LEU A 101 22.39 9.40 39.87
N HIS A 102 22.20 10.70 39.66
CA HIS A 102 22.74 11.73 40.54
C HIS A 102 22.16 11.65 41.95
N ASP A 103 20.87 11.38 42.11
CA ASP A 103 20.23 11.23 43.41
C ASP A 103 20.76 10.01 44.17
N VAL A 104 21.00 8.88 43.48
CA VAL A 104 21.60 7.67 44.07
C VAL A 104 23.00 7.97 44.60
N GLU A 105 23.83 8.67 43.82
CA GLU A 105 25.17 9.07 44.28
C GLU A 105 25.11 10.05 45.46
N ALA A 106 24.15 10.97 45.48
CA ALA A 106 23.94 11.87 46.61
C ALA A 106 23.52 11.13 47.90
N LEU A 107 22.65 10.12 47.78
CA LEU A 107 22.28 9.24 48.89
C LEU A 107 23.48 8.44 49.42
N ARG A 108 24.30 7.90 48.51
CA ARG A 108 25.52 7.17 48.88
C ARG A 108 26.49 8.06 49.65
N GLN A 109 26.69 9.30 49.21
CA GLN A 109 27.52 10.28 49.93
C GLN A 109 26.92 10.67 51.29
N ALA A 110 25.59 10.73 51.42
CA ALA A 110 24.94 10.99 52.69
C ALA A 110 25.19 9.86 53.70
N ASP A 111 25.18 8.59 53.25
CA ASP A 111 25.50 7.44 54.10
C ASP A 111 26.96 7.44 54.57
N VAL A 112 27.91 7.78 53.69
CA VAL A 112 29.32 7.95 54.08
C VAL A 112 29.49 9.05 55.13
N ARG A 113 28.78 10.18 54.98
CA ARG A 113 28.80 11.27 55.97
C ARG A 113 28.16 10.85 57.29
N LEU A 114 27.06 10.10 57.24
CA LEU A 114 26.39 9.58 58.44
C LEU A 114 27.34 8.67 59.23
N GLN A 115 28.02 7.74 58.55
CA GLN A 115 29.01 6.86 59.17
C GLN A 115 30.17 7.65 59.79
N ALA A 116 30.69 8.66 59.09
CA ALA A 116 31.75 9.52 59.60
C ALA A 116 31.32 10.31 60.86
N LEU A 117 30.10 10.86 60.89
CA LEU A 117 29.56 11.57 62.05
C LEU A 117 29.34 10.64 63.24
N LEU A 118 28.85 9.43 63.01
CA LEU A 118 28.69 8.40 64.05
C LEU A 118 30.04 8.03 64.67
N ASN A 119 31.06 7.80 63.84
CA ASN A 119 32.41 7.45 64.30
C ASN A 119 33.10 8.60 65.06
N ASP A 120 32.78 9.86 64.77
CA ASP A 120 33.38 11.03 65.44
C ASP A 120 32.71 11.36 66.79
N HIS A 121 31.43 11.00 66.98
CA HIS A 121 30.66 11.32 68.19
C HIS A 121 30.55 10.16 69.20
N LEU A 122 30.95 8.95 68.84
CA LEU A 122 30.98 7.79 69.73
C LEU A 122 32.44 7.50 70.11
N ASP A 123 32.85 7.94 71.31
CA ASP A 123 34.21 7.75 71.85
C ASP A 123 34.58 6.26 72.13
N ASP A 124 33.57 5.40 72.34
CA ASP A 124 33.72 3.95 72.58
C ASP A 124 32.43 3.23 72.14
N PRO A 125 32.23 3.05 70.82
CA PRO A 125 31.02 2.44 70.31
C PRO A 125 30.99 0.94 70.65
N ASP A 126 29.82 0.48 71.13
CA ASP A 126 29.57 -0.95 71.35
C ASP A 126 29.85 -1.73 70.06
N GLU A 127 30.75 -2.72 70.13
CA GLU A 127 31.22 -3.51 68.99
C GLU A 127 30.04 -4.14 68.23
N ALA A 128 28.99 -4.55 68.97
CA ALA A 128 27.76 -5.08 68.39
C ALA A 128 26.94 -4.04 67.60
N LEU A 129 26.99 -2.77 68.00
CA LEU A 129 26.31 -1.66 67.31
C LEU A 129 27.05 -1.29 66.03
N GLN A 130 28.38 -1.30 66.04
CA GLN A 130 29.20 -1.08 64.84
C GLN A 130 29.00 -2.19 63.82
N ASP A 131 29.04 -3.45 64.25
CA ASP A 131 28.79 -4.59 63.36
C ASP A 131 27.41 -4.52 62.70
N ALA A 132 26.38 -4.14 63.47
CA ALA A 132 25.02 -3.97 62.95
C ALA A 132 24.91 -2.80 61.97
N LEU A 133 25.58 -1.68 62.26
CA LEU A 133 25.61 -0.50 61.39
C LEU A 133 26.32 -0.80 60.07
N ASP A 134 27.48 -1.44 60.12
CA ASP A 134 28.26 -1.79 58.94
C ASP A 134 27.54 -2.84 58.08
N ALA A 135 26.83 -3.79 58.70
CA ALA A 135 25.97 -4.73 57.98
C ALA A 135 24.85 -4.00 57.22
N HIS A 136 24.14 -3.08 57.86
CA HIS A 136 23.06 -2.30 57.21
C HIS A 136 23.58 -1.34 56.13
N LEU A 137 24.73 -0.69 56.34
CA LEU A 137 25.35 0.16 55.33
C LEU A 137 25.81 -0.67 54.13
N SER A 138 26.34 -1.87 54.35
CA SER A 138 26.72 -2.80 53.28
C SER A 138 25.51 -3.27 52.47
N GLU A 139 24.39 -3.57 53.13
CA GLU A 139 23.13 -3.94 52.47
C GLU A 139 22.56 -2.77 51.62
N ARG A 140 22.59 -1.54 52.15
CA ARG A 140 22.20 -0.34 51.40
C ARG A 140 23.12 -0.07 50.21
N GLN A 141 24.43 -0.22 50.39
CA GLN A 141 25.41 -0.06 49.31
C GLN A 141 25.16 -1.05 48.16
N ALA A 142 24.90 -2.33 48.48
CA ALA A 142 24.53 -3.32 47.47
C ALA A 142 23.21 -2.97 46.75
N THR A 143 22.26 -2.38 47.46
CA THR A 143 20.99 -1.89 46.88
C THR A 143 21.23 -0.72 45.91
N TYR A 144 22.13 0.21 46.26
CA TYR A 144 22.49 1.31 45.36
C TYR A 144 23.19 0.83 44.11
N GLU A 145 24.12 -0.12 44.22
CA GLU A 145 24.81 -0.69 43.05
C GLU A 145 23.84 -1.41 42.10
N ALA A 146 22.86 -2.13 42.65
CA ALA A 146 21.81 -2.77 41.86
C ALA A 146 20.92 -1.73 41.14
N LEU A 147 20.53 -0.66 41.84
CA LEU A 147 19.72 0.41 41.28
C LEU A 147 20.48 1.20 40.20
N GLU A 148 21.76 1.51 40.43
CA GLU A 148 22.65 2.16 39.48
C GLU A 148 22.80 1.32 38.21
N THR A 149 22.99 0.01 38.35
CA THR A 149 23.06 -0.93 37.22
C THR A 149 21.78 -0.89 36.38
N HIS A 150 20.61 -0.91 37.03
CA HIS A 150 19.32 -0.82 36.33
C HIS A 150 19.12 0.52 35.62
N LEU A 151 19.47 1.63 36.28
CA LEU A 151 19.35 2.98 35.70
C LEU A 151 20.29 3.15 34.50
N HIS A 152 21.53 2.65 34.57
CA HIS A 152 22.44 2.64 33.43
C HIS A 152 21.90 1.83 32.25
N ALA A 153 21.36 0.64 32.50
CA ALA A 153 20.73 -0.17 31.46
C ALA A 153 19.54 0.55 30.81
N GLN A 154 18.75 1.29 31.60
CA GLN A 154 17.64 2.10 31.12
C GLN A 154 18.10 3.27 30.25
N VAL A 155 19.13 4.01 30.68
CA VAL A 155 19.75 5.09 29.89
C VAL A 155 20.25 4.57 28.54
N ASP A 156 20.92 3.42 28.53
CA ASP A 156 21.40 2.82 27.28
C ASP A 156 20.25 2.33 26.38
N SER A 157 19.15 1.85 26.96
CA SER A 157 17.92 1.53 26.20
C SER A 157 17.35 2.76 25.50
N PHE A 158 17.29 3.91 26.18
CA PHE A 158 16.84 5.16 25.57
C PHE A 158 17.78 5.64 24.45
N LYS A 159 19.11 5.50 24.61
CA LYS A 159 20.06 5.80 23.53
C LYS A 159 19.78 4.94 22.29
N ARG A 160 19.63 3.62 22.47
CA ARG A 160 19.32 2.71 21.35
C ARG A 160 18.00 3.08 20.67
N THR A 161 16.97 3.41 21.45
CA THR A 161 15.68 3.86 20.93
C THR A 161 15.84 5.12 20.09
N ARG A 162 16.58 6.12 20.57
CA ARG A 162 16.88 7.35 19.83
C ARG A 162 17.61 7.08 18.52
N ASP A 163 18.60 6.19 18.54
CA ASP A 163 19.38 5.84 17.36
C ASP A 163 18.51 5.09 16.33
N SER A 164 17.59 4.23 16.77
CA SER A 164 16.58 3.61 15.90
C SER A 164 15.63 4.63 15.28
N LEU A 165 15.13 5.59 16.07
CA LEU A 165 14.28 6.68 15.55
C LEU A 165 15.02 7.50 14.46
N ASN A 166 16.30 7.81 14.68
CA ASN A 166 17.13 8.46 13.67
C ASN A 166 17.29 7.61 12.40
N GLN A 167 17.45 6.30 12.54
CA GLN A 167 17.58 5.40 11.40
C GLN A 167 16.29 5.29 10.58
N ILE A 168 15.14 5.28 11.24
CA ILE A 168 13.83 5.32 10.59
C ILE A 168 13.69 6.64 9.81
N LEU A 169 14.02 7.77 10.44
CA LEU A 169 13.99 9.09 9.81
C LEU A 169 14.83 9.13 8.52
N MET A 170 16.05 8.59 8.56
CA MET A 170 16.93 8.51 7.38
C MET A 170 16.39 7.57 6.30
N SER A 171 15.67 6.52 6.68
CA SER A 171 15.10 5.54 5.75
C SER A 171 13.87 6.11 5.02
N LEU A 172 13.06 6.92 5.71
CA LEU A 172 11.91 7.61 5.11
C LEU A 172 12.34 8.65 4.05
N GLN A 173 13.56 9.19 4.14
CA GLN A 173 14.09 10.13 3.13
C GLN A 173 14.21 9.56 1.72
N VAL A 174 14.24 8.22 1.54
CA VAL A 174 14.25 7.58 0.21
C VAL A 174 12.96 7.85 -0.58
N GLN A 175 11.89 8.32 0.07
CA GLN A 175 10.63 8.64 -0.56
C GLN A 175 10.69 9.76 -1.62
N ASP A 176 11.64 10.70 -1.50
CA ASP A 176 11.82 11.72 -2.55
C ASP A 176 12.19 11.05 -3.88
N ILE A 177 12.99 9.97 -3.84
CA ILE A 177 13.34 9.17 -5.01
C ILE A 177 12.12 8.44 -5.56
N THR A 178 11.27 7.86 -4.72
CA THR A 178 10.07 7.14 -5.19
C THR A 178 9.04 8.09 -5.80
N SER A 179 8.86 9.27 -5.22
CA SER A 179 7.98 10.33 -5.76
C SER A 179 8.47 10.81 -7.12
N GLN A 180 9.78 11.02 -7.28
CA GLN A 180 10.39 11.37 -8.57
C GLN A 180 10.24 10.26 -9.62
N GLN A 181 10.41 8.99 -9.22
CA GLN A 181 10.19 7.85 -10.12
C GLN A 181 8.74 7.73 -10.57
N ILE A 182 7.77 7.92 -9.68
CA ILE A 182 6.34 7.92 -10.02
C ILE A 182 6.01 9.10 -10.96
N ALA A 183 6.57 10.29 -10.72
CA ALA A 183 6.40 11.43 -11.62
C ALA A 183 6.95 11.14 -13.03
N ALA A 184 8.11 10.48 -13.13
CA ALA A 184 8.67 10.05 -14.41
C ALA A 184 7.77 9.01 -15.12
N VAL A 185 7.20 8.07 -14.37
CA VAL A 185 6.23 7.08 -14.89
C VAL A 185 4.96 7.76 -15.39
N ASN A 186 4.41 8.73 -14.64
CA ASN A 186 3.23 9.50 -15.06
C ASN A 186 3.48 10.23 -16.39
N HIS A 187 4.64 10.84 -16.56
CA HIS A 187 5.03 11.48 -17.82
C HIS A 187 5.19 10.44 -18.95
N LEU A 188 5.72 9.26 -18.67
CA LEU A 188 5.83 8.17 -19.65
C LEU A 188 4.44 7.68 -20.11
N ILE A 189 3.51 7.48 -19.17
CA ILE A 189 2.12 7.11 -19.46
C ILE A 189 1.46 8.16 -20.36
N GLU A 190 1.67 9.45 -20.09
CA GLU A 190 1.12 10.53 -20.92
C GLU A 190 1.68 10.54 -22.35
N ASN A 191 2.98 10.28 -22.50
CA ASN A 191 3.61 10.18 -23.80
C ASN A 191 3.10 8.97 -24.61
N ILE A 192 2.90 7.83 -23.93
CA ILE A 192 2.33 6.63 -24.56
C ILE A 192 0.89 6.92 -25.00
N ARG A 193 0.07 7.50 -24.12
CA ARG A 193 -1.32 7.91 -24.41
C ARG A 193 -1.40 8.79 -25.65
N THR A 194 -0.55 9.82 -25.72
CA THR A 194 -0.50 10.75 -26.86
C THR A 194 -0.14 10.03 -28.16
N ARG A 195 0.89 9.17 -28.13
CA ARG A 195 1.31 8.39 -29.30
C ARG A 195 0.26 7.40 -29.77
N MET A 196 -0.43 6.74 -28.84
CA MET A 196 -1.49 5.80 -29.18
C MET A 196 -2.72 6.50 -29.74
N TYR A 197 -3.10 7.66 -29.19
CA TYR A 197 -4.15 8.49 -29.74
C TYR A 197 -3.83 8.96 -31.17
N GLU A 198 -2.60 9.42 -31.42
CA GLU A 198 -2.14 9.77 -32.77
C GLU A 198 -2.18 8.56 -33.73
N LEU A 199 -1.81 7.37 -33.24
CA LEU A 199 -1.80 6.15 -34.04
C LEU A 199 -3.21 5.72 -34.41
N THR A 200 -4.13 5.66 -33.44
CA THR A 200 -5.56 5.39 -33.65
C THR A 200 -6.17 6.38 -34.63
N THR A 201 -5.92 7.68 -34.45
CA THR A 201 -6.46 8.73 -35.33
C THR A 201 -5.96 8.56 -36.77
N ARG A 202 -4.66 8.33 -36.97
CA ARG A 202 -4.09 8.11 -38.31
C ARG A 202 -4.58 6.83 -38.97
N LEU A 203 -4.87 5.80 -38.18
CA LEU A 203 -5.32 4.50 -38.65
C LEU A 203 -6.81 4.57 -39.05
N ASN A 204 -7.62 5.27 -38.25
CA ASN A 204 -9.01 5.59 -38.55
C ASN A 204 -9.14 6.47 -39.81
N ASP A 205 -8.33 7.52 -39.94
CA ASP A 205 -8.33 8.42 -41.11
C ASP A 205 -7.94 7.70 -42.41
N ARG A 206 -7.16 6.61 -42.33
CA ARG A 206 -6.72 5.81 -43.49
C ARG A 206 -7.65 4.67 -43.86
N LEU A 207 -8.45 4.18 -42.92
CA LEU A 207 -9.39 3.07 -43.11
C LEU A 207 -10.82 3.54 -43.36
N SER A 208 -11.07 4.86 -43.35
CA SER A 208 -12.38 5.43 -43.71
C SER A 208 -12.67 5.23 -45.20
N PHE A 209 -13.08 4.01 -45.55
CA PHE A 209 -13.93 3.75 -46.70
C PHE A 209 -15.32 4.28 -46.33
N GLU A 210 -15.82 5.25 -47.10
CA GLU A 210 -17.21 5.70 -47.01
C GLU A 210 -18.15 4.48 -47.05
N ASP A 211 -19.14 4.49 -46.15
CA ASP A 211 -20.25 3.54 -46.00
C ASP A 211 -19.96 2.18 -45.33
N THR A 212 -19.84 2.18 -43.99
CA THR A 212 -20.54 1.18 -43.16
C THR A 212 -20.84 1.73 -41.76
N ASP A 213 -22.12 1.82 -41.47
CA ASP A 213 -22.72 2.29 -40.22
C ASP A 213 -22.52 1.21 -39.13
N PHE A 214 -21.36 1.20 -38.45
CA PHE A 214 -21.12 0.33 -37.30
C PHE A 214 -21.40 1.09 -36.00
N ALA A 215 -22.60 0.89 -35.48
CA ALA A 215 -23.03 1.41 -34.19
C ALA A 215 -22.13 0.87 -33.06
N LEU A 216 -21.47 1.81 -32.37
CA LEU A 216 -20.69 1.57 -31.16
C LEU A 216 -21.63 1.10 -30.03
N ALA A 217 -21.55 -0.18 -29.68
CA ALA A 217 -22.20 -0.70 -28.48
C ALA A 217 -21.41 -0.25 -27.24
N GLU A 218 -22.02 0.60 -26.40
CA GLU A 218 -21.54 0.89 -25.06
C GLU A 218 -21.56 -0.40 -24.22
N VAL A 219 -20.38 -0.84 -23.79
CA VAL A 219 -20.25 -1.95 -22.84
C VAL A 219 -20.40 -1.35 -21.43
N GLU A 220 -21.58 -1.53 -20.83
CA GLU A 220 -21.79 -1.27 -19.40
C GLU A 220 -20.94 -2.25 -18.57
N ALA A 221 -20.02 -1.71 -17.77
CA ALA A 221 -19.20 -2.49 -16.84
C ALA A 221 -19.98 -2.82 -15.54
N PRO A 222 -19.78 -4.02 -14.95
CA PRO A 222 -20.43 -4.40 -13.70
C PRO A 222 -19.85 -3.61 -12.51
N SER A 223 -20.70 -2.83 -11.85
CA SER A 223 -20.37 -1.96 -10.72
C SER A 223 -20.28 -2.74 -9.40
N THR A 224 -19.08 -3.22 -9.07
CA THR A 224 -18.74 -3.61 -7.67
C THR A 224 -17.35 -3.11 -7.25
N PHE A 225 -16.53 -2.65 -8.18
CA PHE A 225 -15.23 -2.04 -7.93
C PHE A 225 -15.36 -0.55 -8.15
N ASP A 226 -15.07 0.27 -7.14
CA ASP A 226 -14.96 1.73 -7.29
C ASP A 226 -13.49 2.11 -7.56
N PRO A 227 -13.09 2.30 -8.83
CA PRO A 227 -11.74 2.73 -9.18
C PRO A 227 -11.42 4.17 -8.75
N ASN A 228 -12.39 4.91 -8.19
CA ASN A 228 -12.19 6.26 -7.65
C ASN A 228 -12.13 6.28 -6.11
N ALA A 229 -12.00 5.13 -5.45
CA ALA A 229 -11.79 5.07 -4.00
C ALA A 229 -10.50 5.82 -3.62
N ARG A 230 -10.66 6.97 -2.97
CA ARG A 230 -9.56 7.78 -2.43
C ARG A 230 -9.42 7.54 -0.94
N TYR A 231 -8.18 7.55 -0.46
CA TYR A 231 -7.90 7.59 0.97
C TYR A 231 -8.34 8.96 1.52
N ASP A 232 -9.33 8.96 2.41
CA ASP A 232 -9.94 10.15 3.00
C ASP A 232 -10.08 9.90 4.51
N HIS A 233 -9.13 10.43 5.29
CA HIS A 233 -9.17 10.45 6.75
C HIS A 233 -9.79 11.78 7.22
N SER A 234 -10.99 12.10 6.75
CA SER A 234 -11.76 13.21 7.30
C SER A 234 -12.34 12.81 8.67
N PRO A 235 -12.15 13.63 9.72
CA PRO A 235 -12.75 13.39 11.02
C PRO A 235 -14.28 13.30 10.95
N ASP A 236 -14.89 13.87 9.90
CA ASP A 236 -16.33 13.79 9.63
C ASP A 236 -16.83 12.38 9.31
N ARG A 237 -16.04 11.54 8.63
CA ARG A 237 -16.42 10.14 8.37
C ARG A 237 -16.29 9.27 9.60
N GLN A 238 -15.26 9.52 10.41
CA GLN A 238 -15.11 8.85 11.71
C GLN A 238 -16.23 9.27 12.66
N ALA A 239 -16.56 10.57 12.72
CA ALA A 239 -17.69 11.08 13.49
C ALA A 239 -19.03 10.52 13.01
N GLN A 240 -19.24 10.33 11.69
CA GLN A 240 -20.43 9.67 11.15
C GLN A 240 -20.49 8.17 11.49
N ALA A 241 -19.36 7.46 11.47
CA ALA A 241 -19.30 6.06 11.89
C ALA A 241 -19.57 5.93 13.40
N ASP A 242 -18.98 6.81 14.20
CA ASP A 242 -19.19 6.89 15.64
C ASP A 242 -20.64 7.27 15.97
N ASP A 243 -21.27 8.18 15.21
CA ASP A 243 -22.68 8.53 15.32
C ASP A 243 -23.60 7.36 14.93
N ILE A 244 -23.26 6.58 13.92
CA ILE A 244 -24.01 5.36 13.55
C ILE A 244 -23.92 4.33 14.69
N ILE A 245 -22.72 4.11 15.23
CA ILE A 245 -22.51 3.21 16.37
C ILE A 245 -23.26 3.71 17.61
N ALA A 246 -23.22 5.02 17.88
CA ALA A 246 -23.95 5.65 18.97
C ALA A 246 -25.46 5.55 18.77
N SER A 247 -25.95 5.69 17.53
CA SER A 247 -27.37 5.56 17.18
C SER A 247 -27.89 4.13 17.37
N PHE A 248 -27.05 3.12 17.12
CA PHE A 248 -27.34 1.72 17.43
C PHE A 248 -27.43 1.49 18.94
N GLN A 249 -26.54 2.09 19.72
CA GLN A 249 -26.56 2.02 21.19
C GLN A 249 -27.76 2.76 21.82
N THR A 250 -28.23 3.86 21.22
CA THR A 250 -29.37 4.64 21.73
C THR A 250 -30.73 4.08 21.31
N SER A 251 -30.79 3.27 20.24
CA SER A 251 -32.04 2.66 19.74
C SER A 251 -32.43 1.35 20.45
N GLY A 252 -31.79 1.03 21.59
CA GLY A 252 -32.18 -0.10 22.45
C GLY A 252 -31.73 -1.48 21.97
N GLY A 253 -30.93 -1.56 20.90
CA GLY A 253 -30.20 -2.76 20.52
C GLY A 253 -28.82 -2.72 21.15
N GLY A 254 -28.65 -3.31 22.34
CA GLY A 254 -27.32 -3.63 22.84
C GLY A 254 -26.55 -4.48 21.82
N PRO A 255 -25.21 -4.61 21.95
CA PRO A 255 -24.47 -5.59 21.15
C PRO A 255 -25.22 -6.93 21.24
N ALA A 256 -25.56 -7.51 20.09
CA ALA A 256 -26.34 -8.75 20.02
C ALA A 256 -25.79 -9.71 21.06
N SER A 257 -26.65 -10.13 21.99
CA SER A 257 -26.21 -11.01 23.07
C SER A 257 -25.68 -12.30 22.44
N GLN A 258 -24.67 -12.92 23.06
CA GLN A 258 -24.14 -14.20 22.58
C GLN A 258 -25.26 -15.23 22.37
N ASP A 259 -26.33 -15.15 23.17
CA ASP A 259 -27.55 -15.95 23.08
C ASP A 259 -28.39 -15.68 21.81
N GLU A 260 -28.48 -14.42 21.35
CA GLU A 260 -29.15 -14.08 20.08
C GLU A 260 -28.35 -14.55 18.87
N ILE A 261 -27.02 -14.42 18.93
CA ILE A 261 -26.12 -14.93 17.89
C ILE A 261 -26.25 -16.45 17.83
N ASP A 262 -26.27 -17.14 18.98
CA ASP A 262 -26.46 -18.58 19.04
C ASP A 262 -27.83 -19.02 18.52
N GLN A 263 -28.90 -18.27 18.76
CA GLN A 263 -30.22 -18.55 18.18
C GLN A 263 -30.25 -18.35 16.65
N LEU A 264 -29.52 -17.36 16.13
CA LEU A 264 -29.43 -17.12 14.69
C LEU A 264 -28.69 -18.25 13.95
N PHE A 265 -27.73 -18.90 14.62
CA PHE A 265 -26.95 -20.01 14.06
C PHE A 265 -27.50 -21.41 14.42
N THR A 266 -28.47 -21.53 15.33
CA THR A 266 -29.13 -22.80 15.67
C THR A 266 -30.49 -22.99 15.01
N GLY A 267 -31.09 -21.92 14.46
CA GLY A 267 -32.37 -21.97 13.74
C GLY A 267 -32.30 -22.48 12.29
N GLY A 268 -31.12 -22.80 11.78
CA GLY A 268 -30.91 -23.37 10.44
C GLY A 268 -30.84 -24.90 10.50
N ASP A 269 -31.91 -25.53 10.03
CA ASP A 269 -32.13 -26.98 9.96
C ASP A 269 -30.90 -27.77 9.46
N GLY A 270 -30.43 -28.71 10.29
CA GLY A 270 -29.88 -29.98 9.80
C GLY A 270 -28.39 -30.11 9.48
N LEU A 271 -27.46 -29.74 10.36
CA LEU A 271 -26.14 -30.38 10.40
C LEU A 271 -25.64 -30.55 11.85
N SER A 272 -25.65 -31.80 12.32
CA SER A 272 -25.02 -32.24 13.56
C SER A 272 -23.51 -32.14 13.44
N GLY A 273 -22.97 -30.93 13.63
CA GLY A 273 -21.56 -30.70 13.94
C GLY A 273 -21.42 -30.60 15.44
N GLU A 274 -20.78 -31.59 16.05
CA GLU A 274 -20.37 -31.57 17.46
C GLU A 274 -19.55 -30.28 17.68
N ARG A 275 -20.10 -29.34 18.45
CA ARG A 275 -19.45 -28.06 18.75
C ARG A 275 -18.14 -28.36 19.48
N ALA A 276 -16.99 -27.98 18.91
CA ALA A 276 -15.74 -27.96 19.64
C ALA A 276 -15.93 -27.07 20.88
N SER A 277 -15.72 -27.62 22.07
CA SER A 277 -15.88 -26.87 23.30
C SER A 277 -14.75 -25.85 23.44
N GLN A 278 -14.97 -24.78 24.22
CA GLN A 278 -13.92 -23.80 24.53
C GLN A 278 -12.66 -24.48 25.09
N ASP A 279 -12.84 -25.57 25.85
CA ASP A 279 -11.74 -26.41 26.36
C ASP A 279 -10.95 -27.13 25.25
N ASP A 280 -11.57 -27.44 24.11
CA ASP A 280 -10.89 -28.04 22.94
C ASP A 280 -10.09 -27.00 22.16
N ILE A 281 -10.60 -25.78 22.06
CA ILE A 281 -9.91 -24.64 21.44
C ILE A 281 -8.72 -24.22 22.30
N ASP A 282 -8.90 -24.12 23.62
CA ASP A 282 -7.83 -23.77 24.55
C ASP A 282 -6.73 -24.84 24.60
N LYS A 283 -7.05 -26.12 24.39
CA LYS A 283 -6.04 -27.17 24.20
C LYS A 283 -5.29 -27.08 22.87
N LEU A 284 -5.93 -26.55 21.83
CA LEU A 284 -5.33 -26.40 20.50
C LEU A 284 -4.38 -25.19 20.42
N PHE A 285 -4.61 -24.16 21.23
CA PHE A 285 -3.84 -22.91 21.21
C PHE A 285 -3.06 -22.61 22.50
N GLY A 286 -3.29 -23.36 23.59
CA GLY A 286 -2.73 -23.10 24.92
C GLY A 286 -1.71 -24.12 25.43
N GLY A 287 -1.14 -24.96 24.58
CA GLY A 287 -0.15 -25.96 24.97
C GLY A 287 1.25 -25.70 24.39
N ALA A 288 2.07 -24.93 25.11
CA ALA A 288 3.52 -24.69 24.93
C ALA A 288 4.00 -24.00 23.64
#